data_AF-A0AAW8KXZ1-F1
#
_entry.id   AF-A0AAW8KXZ1-F1
#
_cell.length_a   1.000
_cell.length_b   1.000
_cell.length_c   1.000
_cell.angle_alpha   90.00
_cell.angle_beta   90.00
_cell.angle_gamma   90.00
#
_symmetry.space_group_name_H-M   'P 1'
#
loop_
_entity.id
_entity.type
_entity.pdbx_description
1 polymer ?
#
loop_
_entity_poly.entity_id
_entity_poly.type
_entity_poly.pdbx_seq_one_letter_code
_entity_poly.pdbx_strand_id
1 'polypeptide(L)'
;NRSEDSILREIEKIRDTAPNFTGIISDLGGPTANMYRLHCKDPEIEKNCRKPSCVYPGVCQNLHTDHAPLVQLYRKARAIKGVKKILIGSGLRYDLAVLNPEYVKELVQHHVGGYLKIAPEHTEQGPLSKMMKPGIGTYDRFKQMFDRFSKEAGKEQYLIPYFIAAHPGTSDYDMMHLAIWLKKNGFRAD
;
A
#
# COMPACT_ATOMS: atom_id res chain seq x y z
N ASN A 1 0.04 -17.16 2.97
CA ASN A 1 -0.95 -16.43 2.14
C ASN A 1 -1.99 -17.39 1.59
N ARG A 2 -3.26 -16.98 1.50
CA ARG A 2 -4.35 -17.78 0.89
C ARG A 2 -4.07 -18.05 -0.59
N SER A 3 -4.57 -19.16 -1.12
CA SER A 3 -4.49 -19.43 -2.55
C SER A 3 -5.35 -18.45 -3.36
N GLU A 4 -4.95 -18.20 -4.60
CA GLU A 4 -5.69 -17.33 -5.52
C GLU A 4 -7.13 -17.85 -5.70
N ASP A 5 -7.28 -19.16 -5.98
CA ASP A 5 -8.59 -19.81 -6.11
C ASP A 5 -9.46 -19.70 -4.87
N SER A 6 -8.86 -19.70 -3.67
CA SER A 6 -9.62 -19.51 -2.42
C SER A 6 -10.17 -18.09 -2.31
N ILE A 7 -9.39 -17.09 -2.75
CA ILE A 7 -9.80 -15.68 -2.73
C ILE A 7 -10.88 -15.43 -3.79
N LEU A 8 -10.66 -15.92 -5.02
CA LEU A 8 -11.63 -15.75 -6.11
C LEU A 8 -12.98 -16.41 -5.77
N ARG A 9 -12.98 -17.64 -5.23
CA ARG A 9 -14.21 -18.31 -4.77
C ARG A 9 -14.94 -17.57 -3.66
N GLU A 10 -14.22 -16.88 -2.78
CA GLU A 10 -14.85 -16.05 -1.76
C GLU A 10 -15.53 -14.82 -2.37
N ILE A 11 -14.88 -14.17 -3.35
CA ILE A 11 -15.48 -13.04 -4.08
C ILE A 11 -16.76 -13.48 -4.79
N GLU A 12 -16.74 -14.66 -5.43
CA GLU A 12 -17.91 -15.27 -6.05
C GLU A 12 -19.01 -15.55 -5.02
N LYS A 13 -18.67 -16.15 -3.88
CA LYS A 13 -19.62 -16.41 -2.81
C LYS A 13 -20.25 -15.12 -2.26
N ILE A 14 -19.48 -14.05 -2.08
CA ILE A 14 -20.01 -12.74 -1.68
C ILE A 14 -21.00 -12.25 -2.74
N ARG A 15 -20.62 -12.26 -4.02
CA ARG A 15 -21.50 -11.86 -5.12
C ARG A 15 -22.82 -12.64 -5.13
N ASP A 16 -22.76 -13.94 -4.90
CA ASP A 16 -23.91 -14.85 -5.08
C ASP A 16 -24.83 -14.88 -3.85
N THR A 17 -24.30 -14.61 -2.65
CA THR A 17 -25.04 -14.79 -1.40
C THR A 17 -25.30 -13.50 -0.62
N ALA A 18 -24.54 -12.43 -0.84
CA ALA A 18 -24.71 -11.21 -0.07
C ALA A 18 -26.00 -10.48 -0.49
N PRO A 19 -26.94 -10.24 0.44
CA PRO A 19 -28.13 -9.46 0.13
C PRO A 19 -27.70 -8.04 -0.27
N ASN A 20 -28.25 -7.54 -1.38
CA ASN A 20 -27.94 -6.22 -1.94
C ASN A 20 -26.50 -6.04 -2.43
N PHE A 21 -25.84 -7.11 -2.92
CA PHE A 21 -24.55 -6.95 -3.58
C PHE A 21 -24.64 -5.99 -4.77
N THR A 22 -23.93 -4.87 -4.69
CA THR A 22 -23.99 -3.79 -5.70
C THR A 22 -23.07 -4.03 -6.90
N GLY A 23 -22.27 -5.10 -6.84
CA GLY A 23 -21.14 -5.33 -7.75
C GLY A 23 -19.81 -4.77 -7.23
N ILE A 24 -19.76 -4.19 -6.03
CA ILE A 24 -18.54 -3.57 -5.48
C ILE A 24 -17.99 -4.43 -4.35
N ILE A 25 -16.73 -4.87 -4.50
CA ILE A 25 -15.92 -5.37 -3.39
C ILE A 25 -15.23 -4.18 -2.76
N SER A 26 -15.53 -3.90 -1.49
CA SER A 26 -15.13 -2.68 -0.78
C SER A 26 -13.65 -2.63 -0.41
N ASP A 27 -13.00 -3.78 -0.26
CA ASP A 27 -11.55 -3.87 -0.09
C ASP A 27 -11.04 -5.27 -0.49
N LEU A 28 -9.87 -5.35 -1.12
CA LEU A 28 -9.18 -6.61 -1.40
C LEU A 28 -7.69 -6.50 -1.01
N GLY A 29 -7.39 -6.90 0.22
CA GLY A 29 -6.04 -6.86 0.77
C GLY A 29 -5.89 -7.82 1.97
N GLY A 30 -4.63 -8.13 2.31
CA GLY A 30 -4.27 -8.76 3.59
C GLY A 30 -3.86 -7.72 4.64
N PRO A 31 -3.24 -8.14 5.77
CA PRO A 31 -2.69 -7.22 6.78
C PRO A 31 -1.74 -6.16 6.19
N THR A 32 -1.10 -6.50 5.08
CA THR A 32 -0.49 -5.53 4.17
C THR A 32 -0.93 -5.88 2.75
N ALA A 33 -1.70 -4.97 2.14
CA ALA A 33 -2.44 -5.22 0.91
C ALA A 33 -1.54 -5.67 -0.25
N ASN A 34 -0.33 -5.11 -0.35
CA ASN A 34 0.58 -5.36 -1.48
C ASN A 34 1.66 -6.43 -1.23
N MET A 35 1.60 -7.18 -0.12
CA MET A 35 2.58 -8.23 0.19
C MET A 35 2.10 -9.64 -0.17
N TYR A 36 1.03 -9.77 -0.95
CA TYR A 36 0.54 -11.06 -1.42
C TYR A 36 1.63 -11.81 -2.19
N ARG A 37 1.95 -13.03 -1.73
CA ARG A 37 2.99 -13.93 -2.29
C ARG A 37 4.42 -13.39 -2.23
N LEU A 38 4.68 -12.28 -1.55
CA LEU A 38 6.06 -11.91 -1.22
C LEU A 38 6.57 -12.81 -0.10
N HIS A 39 7.76 -13.38 -0.30
CA HIS A 39 8.44 -14.31 0.61
C HIS A 39 9.96 -14.21 0.39
N CYS A 40 10.76 -14.88 1.21
CA CYS A 40 12.20 -14.88 0.95
C CYS A 40 12.51 -15.67 -0.33
N LYS A 41 13.56 -15.28 -1.05
CA LYS A 41 14.05 -15.99 -2.23
C LYS A 41 14.51 -17.42 -1.93
N ASP A 42 14.90 -17.67 -0.68
CA ASP A 42 15.39 -18.97 -0.20
C ASP A 42 14.60 -19.39 1.06
N PRO A 43 13.90 -20.55 1.04
CA PRO A 43 13.17 -21.08 2.19
C PRO A 43 14.04 -21.35 3.42
N GLU A 44 15.31 -21.73 3.26
CA GLU A 44 16.22 -21.95 4.39
C GLU A 44 16.63 -20.64 5.04
N ILE A 45 16.81 -19.57 4.24
CA ILE A 45 16.97 -18.22 4.80
C ILE A 45 15.72 -17.82 5.57
N GLU A 46 14.53 -18.03 5.00
CA GLU A 46 13.26 -17.66 5.64
C GLU A 46 13.09 -18.33 7.01
N LYS A 47 13.34 -19.63 7.06
CA LYS A 47 13.24 -20.46 8.27
C LYS A 47 14.18 -19.99 9.39
N ASN A 48 15.39 -19.56 9.03
CA ASN A 48 16.42 -19.14 9.97
C ASN A 48 16.43 -17.63 10.24
N CYS A 49 15.70 -16.83 9.45
CA CYS A 49 15.70 -15.38 9.57
C CYS A 49 15.15 -14.92 10.94
N ARG A 50 15.84 -13.98 11.58
CA ARG A 50 15.43 -13.33 12.83
C ARG A 50 15.34 -11.80 12.70
N LYS A 51 15.42 -11.28 11.47
CA LYS A 51 15.30 -9.83 11.25
C LYS A 51 13.90 -9.37 11.66
N PRO A 52 13.78 -8.28 12.44
CA PRO A 52 12.47 -7.75 12.84
C PRO A 52 11.69 -7.15 11.67
N SER A 53 12.37 -6.81 10.56
CA SER A 53 11.73 -6.26 9.36
C SER A 53 12.47 -6.66 8.08
N CYS A 54 11.72 -6.99 7.04
CA CYS A 54 12.24 -7.25 5.69
C CYS A 54 12.41 -5.97 4.86
N VAL A 55 12.05 -4.82 5.41
CA VAL A 55 11.82 -3.57 4.67
C VAL A 55 12.35 -2.35 5.43
N TYR A 56 13.17 -2.59 6.45
CA TYR A 56 13.86 -1.55 7.21
C TYR A 56 15.27 -2.03 7.60
N PRO A 57 16.32 -1.18 7.54
CA PRO A 57 16.32 0.23 7.10
C PRO A 57 16.12 0.41 5.58
N GLY A 58 16.12 -0.68 4.82
CA GLY A 58 15.72 -0.73 3.43
C GLY A 58 15.16 -2.10 3.08
N VAL A 59 14.78 -2.29 1.82
CA VAL A 59 14.28 -3.58 1.33
C VAL A 59 15.37 -4.63 1.42
N CYS A 60 15.09 -5.71 2.13
CA CYS A 60 16.00 -6.84 2.29
C CYS A 60 16.28 -7.47 0.93
N GLN A 61 17.56 -7.71 0.63
CA GLN A 61 17.97 -8.34 -0.64
C GLN A 61 17.41 -9.76 -0.80
N ASN A 62 17.10 -10.43 0.30
CA ASN A 62 16.50 -11.77 0.30
C ASN A 62 14.98 -11.74 0.12
N LEU A 63 14.32 -10.59 0.24
CA LEU A 63 12.88 -10.49 0.01
C LEU A 63 12.61 -10.47 -1.50
N HIS A 64 11.75 -11.37 -1.98
CA HIS A 64 11.18 -11.25 -3.31
C HIS A 64 10.15 -10.12 -3.32
N THR A 65 10.27 -9.18 -4.26
CA THR A 65 9.44 -7.96 -4.31
C THR A 65 8.59 -7.84 -5.57
N ASP A 66 8.47 -8.91 -6.35
CA ASP A 66 7.61 -8.97 -7.53
C ASP A 66 6.13 -8.96 -7.15
N HIS A 67 5.39 -7.97 -7.66
CA HIS A 67 3.96 -7.84 -7.46
C HIS A 67 3.11 -8.50 -8.56
N ALA A 68 3.72 -9.17 -9.57
CA ALA A 68 2.98 -9.80 -10.66
C ALA A 68 1.88 -10.77 -10.18
N PRO A 69 2.08 -11.63 -9.16
CA PRO A 69 1.01 -12.49 -8.66
C PRO A 69 -0.19 -11.72 -8.12
N LEU A 70 0.05 -10.57 -7.47
CA LEU A 70 -1.02 -9.73 -6.95
C LEU A 70 -1.78 -9.01 -8.08
N VAL A 71 -1.06 -8.48 -9.07
CA VAL A 71 -1.67 -7.87 -10.26
C VAL A 71 -2.53 -8.90 -11.01
N GLN A 72 -2.08 -10.14 -11.15
CA GLN A 72 -2.87 -11.21 -11.75
C GLN A 72 -4.14 -11.51 -10.94
N LEU A 73 -4.04 -11.63 -9.61
CA LEU A 73 -5.20 -11.80 -8.74
C LEU A 73 -6.22 -10.67 -8.93
N TYR A 74 -5.77 -9.42 -8.96
CA TYR A 74 -6.63 -8.25 -9.16
C TYR A 74 -7.35 -8.28 -10.51
N ARG A 75 -6.64 -8.61 -11.58
CA ARG A 75 -7.20 -8.73 -12.94
C ARG A 75 -8.25 -9.84 -13.01
N LYS A 76 -7.94 -11.02 -12.46
CA LYS A 76 -8.88 -12.16 -12.41
C LYS A 76 -10.11 -11.83 -11.59
N ALA A 77 -9.93 -11.24 -10.41
CA ALA A 77 -11.01 -10.85 -9.54
C ALA A 77 -11.93 -9.80 -10.20
N ARG A 78 -11.37 -8.82 -10.93
CA ARG A 78 -12.14 -7.84 -11.71
C ARG A 78 -12.92 -8.49 -12.87
N ALA A 79 -12.39 -9.56 -13.45
CA ALA A 79 -13.03 -10.27 -14.56
C ALA A 79 -14.21 -11.17 -14.13
N ILE A 80 -14.43 -11.36 -12.82
CA ILE A 80 -15.55 -12.14 -12.29
C ILE A 80 -16.87 -11.47 -12.71
N LYS A 81 -17.72 -12.18 -13.47
CA LYS A 81 -19.03 -11.69 -13.89
C LYS A 81 -19.86 -11.26 -12.67
N GLY A 82 -20.47 -10.08 -12.73
CA GLY A 82 -21.23 -9.48 -11.63
C GLY A 82 -20.40 -8.60 -10.70
N VAL A 83 -19.07 -8.69 -10.73
CA VAL A 83 -18.17 -7.73 -10.07
C VAL A 83 -17.95 -6.55 -11.02
N LYS A 84 -18.31 -5.35 -10.56
CA LYS A 84 -18.15 -4.07 -11.27
C LYS A 84 -16.87 -3.36 -10.85
N LYS A 85 -16.50 -3.45 -9.56
CA LYS A 85 -15.32 -2.78 -9.02
C LYS A 85 -14.77 -3.54 -7.82
N ILE A 86 -13.44 -3.52 -7.71
CA ILE A 86 -12.72 -3.99 -6.53
C ILE A 86 -11.91 -2.81 -6.04
N LEU A 87 -12.15 -2.40 -4.80
CA LEU A 87 -11.47 -1.28 -4.20
C LEU A 87 -10.25 -1.74 -3.39
N ILE A 88 -9.24 -0.87 -3.34
CA ILE A 88 -8.11 -0.98 -2.43
C ILE A 88 -7.94 0.41 -1.81
N GLY A 89 -8.30 0.52 -0.54
CA GLY A 89 -8.40 1.83 0.11
C GLY A 89 -7.21 2.20 0.98
N SER A 90 -6.43 1.21 1.44
CA SER A 90 -5.40 1.40 2.47
C SER A 90 -4.40 0.24 2.57
N GLY A 91 -3.51 0.29 3.55
CA GLY A 91 -2.72 -0.88 3.97
C GLY A 91 -1.58 -1.28 3.04
N LEU A 92 -1.11 -0.38 2.17
CA LEU A 92 0.00 -0.67 1.25
C LEU A 92 1.36 -0.20 1.80
N ARG A 93 2.39 -0.97 1.47
CA ARG A 93 3.80 -0.61 1.64
C ARG A 93 4.27 0.15 0.43
N TYR A 94 4.23 1.47 0.53
CA TYR A 94 4.62 2.37 -0.56
C TYR A 94 6.10 2.23 -0.93
N ASP A 95 6.94 1.85 0.03
CA ASP A 95 8.34 1.49 -0.14
C ASP A 95 8.57 0.24 -0.98
N LEU A 96 7.62 -0.69 -1.01
CA LEU A 96 7.62 -1.82 -1.94
C LEU A 96 6.94 -1.46 -3.27
N ALA A 97 5.89 -0.63 -3.22
CA ALA A 97 5.13 -0.24 -4.39
C ALA A 97 5.97 0.58 -5.39
N VAL A 98 6.85 1.48 -4.91
CA VAL A 98 7.74 2.27 -5.77
C VAL A 98 8.70 1.43 -6.61
N LEU A 99 8.98 0.19 -6.18
CA LEU A 99 9.83 -0.74 -6.92
C LEU A 99 9.11 -1.38 -8.12
N ASN A 100 7.77 -1.27 -8.17
CA ASN A 100 6.92 -1.98 -9.13
C ASN A 100 5.95 -1.02 -9.83
N PRO A 101 6.40 -0.27 -10.87
CA PRO A 101 5.54 0.67 -11.58
C PRO A 101 4.25 0.07 -12.13
N GLU A 102 4.28 -1.18 -12.60
CA GLU A 102 3.10 -1.84 -13.12
C GLU A 102 2.05 -2.12 -12.04
N TYR A 103 2.48 -2.45 -10.82
CA TYR A 103 1.57 -2.58 -9.69
C TYR A 103 0.88 -1.25 -9.36
N VAL A 104 1.64 -0.14 -9.32
CA VAL A 104 1.07 1.19 -9.04
C VAL A 104 0.11 1.59 -10.16
N LYS A 105 0.45 1.31 -11.42
CA LYS A 105 -0.43 1.56 -12.57
C LYS A 105 -1.75 0.80 -12.44
N GLU A 106 -1.71 -0.52 -12.21
CA GLU A 106 -2.91 -1.34 -12.01
C GLU A 106 -3.77 -0.82 -10.85
N LEU A 107 -3.15 -0.55 -9.69
CA LEU A 107 -3.80 -0.03 -8.48
C LEU A 107 -4.58 1.26 -8.76
N VAL A 108 -3.92 2.25 -9.36
CA VAL A 108 -4.47 3.58 -9.60
C VAL A 108 -5.54 3.55 -10.70
N GLN A 109 -5.27 2.83 -11.79
CA GLN A 109 -6.17 2.74 -12.94
C GLN A 109 -7.46 1.99 -12.63
N HIS A 110 -7.48 1.05 -11.69
CA HIS A 110 -8.64 0.18 -11.51
C HIS A 110 -9.20 0.13 -10.09
N HIS A 111 -8.38 0.31 -9.06
CA HIS A 111 -8.75 -0.09 -7.70
C HIS A 111 -8.88 1.08 -6.72
N VAL A 112 -8.23 2.22 -6.98
CA VAL A 112 -8.41 3.40 -6.14
C VAL A 112 -9.75 4.08 -6.46
N GLY A 113 -10.60 4.22 -5.44
CA GLY A 113 -11.94 4.80 -5.55
C GLY A 113 -11.99 6.33 -5.70
N GLY A 114 -10.91 7.00 -5.30
CA GLY A 114 -10.78 8.46 -5.25
C GLY A 114 -9.66 8.81 -4.27
N TYR A 115 -9.79 8.32 -3.04
CA TYR A 115 -8.78 8.47 -1.99
C TYR A 115 -8.00 7.18 -1.80
N LEU A 116 -6.70 7.29 -1.58
CA LEU A 116 -5.84 6.21 -1.14
C LEU A 116 -5.16 6.59 0.18
N LYS A 117 -5.50 5.88 1.24
CA LYS A 117 -4.94 6.07 2.57
C LYS A 117 -3.54 5.48 2.64
N ILE A 118 -2.58 6.26 3.10
CA ILE A 118 -1.17 5.87 3.17
C ILE A 118 -0.55 6.42 4.44
N ALA A 119 0.34 5.68 5.08
CA ALA A 119 0.92 6.08 6.37
C ALA A 119 2.43 6.25 6.25
N PRO A 120 2.91 7.46 5.91
CA PRO A 120 4.32 7.85 6.06
C PRO A 120 4.77 7.81 7.52
N GLU A 121 3.83 7.95 8.46
CA GLU A 121 3.99 8.04 9.91
C GLU A 121 4.70 9.31 10.39
N HIS A 122 5.82 9.70 9.79
CA HIS A 122 6.48 10.98 10.09
C HIS A 122 7.33 11.44 8.90
N THR A 123 7.83 12.66 8.97
CA THR A 123 8.82 13.18 8.03
C THR A 123 10.27 12.92 8.45
N GLU A 124 10.52 12.69 9.74
CA GLU A 124 11.84 12.81 10.35
C GLU A 124 12.38 11.47 10.87
N GLN A 125 13.71 11.31 10.83
CA GLN A 125 14.35 10.03 11.13
C GLN A 125 14.24 9.60 12.60
N GLY A 126 14.18 10.55 13.54
CA GLY A 126 14.04 10.27 14.97
C GLY A 126 12.88 9.30 15.25
N PRO A 127 11.63 9.70 14.98
CA PRO A 127 10.46 8.83 15.13
C PRO A 127 10.41 7.69 14.10
N LEU A 128 10.74 7.93 12.83
CA LEU A 128 10.67 6.89 11.78
C LEU A 128 11.56 5.69 12.09
N SER A 129 12.74 5.91 12.67
CA SER A 129 13.65 4.83 13.04
C SER A 129 13.09 3.92 14.13
N LYS A 130 12.28 4.46 15.05
CA LYS A 130 11.59 3.70 16.10
C LYS A 130 10.38 2.95 15.56
N MET A 131 9.77 3.46 14.49
CA MET A 131 8.66 2.81 13.78
C MET A 131 9.12 1.86 12.66
N MET A 132 10.43 1.74 12.44
CA MET A 132 11.02 0.96 11.34
C MET A 132 10.47 1.35 9.96
N LYS A 133 10.33 2.67 9.74
CA LYS A 133 9.83 3.25 8.48
C LYS A 133 10.95 3.94 7.71
N PRO A 134 10.88 3.96 6.37
CA PRO A 134 11.82 4.71 5.56
C PRO A 134 11.56 6.21 5.69
N GLY A 135 12.54 7.02 5.30
CA GLY A 135 12.39 8.48 5.21
C GLY A 135 11.31 8.93 4.22
N ILE A 136 10.86 10.17 4.41
CA ILE A 136 9.76 10.79 3.64
C ILE A 136 9.98 10.81 2.12
N GLY A 137 11.23 10.82 1.65
CA GLY A 137 11.53 10.77 0.22
C GLY A 137 10.98 9.52 -0.50
N THR A 138 10.72 8.43 0.22
CA THR A 138 10.04 7.25 -0.38
C THR A 138 8.55 7.49 -0.59
N TYR A 139 7.90 8.24 0.30
CA TYR A 139 6.54 8.72 0.08
C TYR A 139 6.48 9.66 -1.13
N ASP A 140 7.43 10.60 -1.27
CA ASP A 140 7.46 11.55 -2.39
C ASP A 140 7.56 10.83 -3.75
N ARG A 141 8.42 9.81 -3.85
CA ARG A 141 8.53 8.97 -5.06
C ARG A 141 7.23 8.22 -5.36
N PHE A 142 6.59 7.67 -4.33
CA PHE A 142 5.30 7.02 -4.49
C PHE A 142 4.22 8.00 -4.97
N LYS A 143 4.17 9.20 -4.37
CA LYS A 143 3.25 10.27 -4.76
C LYS A 143 3.45 10.67 -6.23
N GLN A 144 4.69 10.84 -6.69
CA GLN A 144 4.97 11.15 -8.09
C GLN A 144 4.44 10.06 -9.04
N MET A 145 4.63 8.78 -8.70
CA MET A 145 4.10 7.66 -9.50
C MET A 145 2.57 7.62 -9.48
N PHE A 146 1.96 7.83 -8.31
CA PHE A 146 0.52 7.88 -8.13
C PHE A 146 -0.09 9.01 -8.98
N ASP A 147 0.40 10.24 -8.83
CA ASP A 147 -0.11 11.40 -9.57
C ASP A 147 0.01 11.21 -11.08
N ARG A 148 1.16 10.67 -11.55
CA ARG A 148 1.37 10.36 -12.96
C ARG A 148 0.33 9.38 -13.49
N PHE A 149 0.16 8.24 -12.83
CA PHE A 149 -0.79 7.22 -13.31
C PHE A 149 -2.25 7.62 -13.14
N SER A 150 -2.58 8.46 -12.15
CA SER A 150 -3.92 9.05 -11.99
C SER A 150 -4.24 9.95 -13.19
N LYS A 151 -3.28 10.81 -13.58
CA LYS A 151 -3.39 11.68 -14.75
C LYS A 151 -3.52 10.88 -16.05
N GLU A 152 -2.69 9.85 -16.24
CA GLU A 152 -2.79 8.95 -17.41
C GLU A 152 -4.15 8.23 -17.47
N ALA A 153 -4.74 7.90 -16.31
CA ALA A 153 -6.06 7.29 -16.23
C ALA A 153 -7.22 8.29 -16.43
N GLY A 154 -6.93 9.59 -16.55
CA GLY A 154 -7.94 10.65 -16.59
C GLY A 154 -8.74 10.78 -15.30
N LYS A 155 -8.14 10.43 -14.15
CA LYS A 155 -8.83 10.43 -12.85
C LYS A 155 -8.30 11.51 -11.92
N GLU A 156 -9.24 12.09 -11.19
CA GLU A 156 -8.95 12.93 -10.03
C GLU A 156 -8.91 12.04 -8.78
N GLN A 157 -7.72 11.83 -8.23
CA GLN A 157 -7.48 10.95 -7.09
C GLN A 157 -6.45 11.59 -6.16
N TYR A 158 -6.54 11.27 -4.86
CA TYR A 158 -5.75 11.92 -3.82
C TYR A 158 -5.16 10.90 -2.84
N LEU A 159 -3.92 11.14 -2.44
CA LEU A 159 -3.32 10.45 -1.30
C LEU A 159 -3.75 11.12 0.00
N ILE A 160 -4.22 10.34 0.96
CA ILE A 160 -4.52 10.80 2.32
C ILE A 160 -3.42 10.26 3.24
N PRO A 161 -2.39 11.06 3.56
CA PRO A 161 -1.31 10.64 4.43
C PRO A 161 -1.74 10.67 5.91
N TYR A 162 -1.30 9.67 6.68
CA TYR A 162 -1.40 9.65 8.14
C TYR A 162 -0.03 9.90 8.78
N PHE A 163 0.00 10.86 9.70
CA PHE A 163 1.18 11.22 10.47
C PHE A 163 0.91 11.02 11.97
N ILE A 164 1.94 10.59 12.68
CA ILE A 164 1.92 10.33 14.12
C ILE A 164 2.74 11.43 14.78
N ALA A 165 2.10 12.21 15.65
CA ALA A 165 2.77 13.17 16.52
C ALA A 165 3.29 12.50 17.80
N ALA A 166 4.37 13.04 18.37
CA ALA A 166 4.86 12.66 19.70
C ALA A 166 5.16 11.16 19.92
N HIS A 167 5.52 10.42 18.86
CA HIS A 167 6.00 9.04 18.98
C HIS A 167 7.36 9.00 19.70
N PRO A 168 7.73 7.92 20.41
CA PRO A 168 9.10 7.73 20.89
C PRO A 168 10.16 8.07 19.83
N GLY A 169 11.16 8.86 20.22
CA GLY A 169 12.20 9.38 19.32
C GLY A 169 11.86 10.71 18.64
N THR A 170 10.70 11.31 18.91
CA THR A 170 10.32 12.65 18.42
C THR A 170 10.87 13.74 19.33
N SER A 171 11.54 14.73 18.75
CA SER A 171 11.92 16.00 19.37
C SER A 171 10.98 17.14 18.96
N ASP A 172 11.06 18.28 19.64
CA ASP A 172 10.30 19.49 19.26
C ASP A 172 10.64 19.96 17.84
N TYR A 173 11.91 19.82 17.43
CA TYR A 173 12.36 20.13 16.07
C TYR A 173 11.71 19.19 15.05
N ASP A 174 11.52 17.92 15.39
CA ASP A 174 10.87 16.98 14.48
C ASP A 174 9.40 17.37 14.26
N MET A 175 8.70 17.76 15.33
CA MET A 175 7.32 18.26 15.23
C MET A 175 7.23 19.56 14.43
N MET A 176 8.18 20.48 14.63
CA MET A 176 8.27 21.70 13.82
C MET A 176 8.47 21.38 12.34
N HIS A 177 9.37 20.45 12.00
CA HIS A 177 9.61 20.04 10.62
C HIS A 177 8.39 19.38 9.99
N LEU A 178 7.69 18.51 10.73
CA LEU A 178 6.43 17.94 10.28
C LEU A 178 5.40 19.03 9.97
N ALA A 179 5.23 20.01 10.86
CA ALA A 179 4.30 21.13 10.65
C ALA A 179 4.65 21.96 9.41
N ILE A 180 5.95 22.24 9.19
CA ILE A 180 6.43 22.93 7.98
C ILE A 180 6.15 22.10 6.73
N TRP A 181 6.41 20.79 6.78
CA TRP A 181 6.17 19.89 5.66
C TRP A 181 4.68 19.81 5.30
N LEU A 182 3.79 19.71 6.29
CA LEU A 182 2.33 19.72 6.07
C LEU A 182 1.88 21.01 5.39
N LYS A 183 2.31 22.17 5.90
CA LYS A 183 1.99 23.48 5.33
C LYS A 183 2.49 23.61 3.89
N LYS A 184 3.73 23.18 3.61
CA LYS A 184 4.32 23.22 2.26
C LYS A 184 3.55 22.35 1.27
N ASN A 185 3.00 21.22 1.72
CA ASN A 185 2.25 20.28 0.88
C ASN A 185 0.73 20.53 0.90
N GLY A 186 0.26 21.60 1.54
CA GLY A 186 -1.16 21.96 1.59
C GLY A 186 -2.03 21.03 2.44
N PHE A 187 -1.41 20.19 3.29
CA PHE A 187 -2.15 19.35 4.22
C PHE A 187 -2.58 20.16 5.45
N ARG A 188 -3.80 19.90 5.93
CA ARG A 188 -4.31 20.39 7.20
C ARG A 188 -4.42 19.21 8.16
N ALA A 189 -3.89 19.37 9.37
CA ALA A 189 -4.15 18.42 10.44
C ALA A 189 -5.64 18.49 10.79
N ASP A 190 -6.24 17.33 11.00
CA ASP A 190 -7.60 17.15 11.50
C ASP A 190 -7.69 17.31 13.02
#